data_AF-K9QFM7-F1
#
_entry.id   AF-K9QFM7-F1
#
_cell.length_a   1.000
_cell.length_b   1.000
_cell.length_c   1.000
_cell.angle_alpha   90.00
_cell.angle_beta   90.00
_cell.angle_gamma   90.00
#
_symmetry.space_group_name_H-M   'P 1'
#
loop_
_entity.id
_entity.type
_entity.pdbx_description
1 polymer ?
#
loop_
_entity_poly.entity_id
_entity_poly.type
_entity_poly.pdbx_seq_one_letter_code
_entity_poly.pdbx_strand_id
1 'polypeptide(L)'
;MNGIKLSKTQYYTYESRTKNLEWLHRTIELLHQNPERGRYEESGELFTNETIAAARKLLELIETAQPNSEDISNLYNLFKFYKCIRNSDWYHLCSYIENWHWVANIWDDFEGTLKLNLWNKAEYKLYSIVQPLIVEGKFVRQSSSIDSYGHVCLKIEPIIANSHIEIVWQIDDEEIIPLEWIPAIFEGIIDGIFDYFHQTNIALNSMRIIINDGSYHPVDSKEMDYRIAAKIAWRNALIKAEIIPINI
;
A
#
# COMPACT_ATOMS: atom_id res chain seq x y z
N MET A 1 -11.99 15.85 14.02
CA MET A 1 -11.74 14.45 14.43
C MET A 1 -10.78 14.46 15.60
N ASN A 2 -11.31 14.45 16.83
CA ASN A 2 -10.52 14.55 18.07
C ASN A 2 -10.55 13.20 18.79
N GLY A 3 -9.37 12.60 19.01
CA GLY A 3 -9.10 11.86 20.25
C GLY A 3 -9.27 10.33 20.28
N ILE A 4 -9.64 9.65 19.20
CA ILE A 4 -9.68 8.18 19.21
C ILE A 4 -8.31 7.65 18.81
N LYS A 5 -7.43 7.47 19.80
CA LYS A 5 -6.21 6.67 19.65
C LYS A 5 -6.61 5.22 19.49
N LEU A 6 -6.40 4.68 18.30
CA LEU A 6 -6.66 3.29 17.97
C LEU A 6 -5.86 2.39 18.94
N SER A 7 -6.59 1.67 19.79
CA SER A 7 -6.02 1.01 20.99
C SER A 7 -5.16 -0.22 20.68
N LYS A 8 -5.27 -0.79 19.47
CA LYS A 8 -4.43 -1.90 19.00
C LYS A 8 -3.10 -1.44 18.38
N THR A 9 -2.99 -0.15 18.07
CA THR A 9 -1.88 0.40 17.29
C THR A 9 -0.60 0.47 18.08
N GLN A 10 -0.68 0.82 19.37
CA GLN A 10 0.44 0.75 20.31
C GLN A 10 0.98 -0.69 20.46
N TYR A 11 0.12 -1.69 20.29
CA TYR A 11 0.51 -3.09 20.39
C TYR A 11 1.34 -3.54 19.18
N TYR A 12 0.97 -3.10 17.96
CA TYR A 12 1.71 -3.41 16.73
C TYR A 12 2.99 -2.60 16.53
N THR A 13 3.05 -1.31 16.90
CA THR A 13 4.32 -0.53 16.91
C THR A 13 5.28 -1.09 17.95
N TYR A 14 4.81 -1.40 19.16
CA TYR A 14 5.66 -1.93 20.23
C TYR A 14 6.16 -3.34 19.91
N GLU A 15 5.28 -4.29 19.56
CA GLU A 15 5.72 -5.66 19.24
C GLU A 15 6.65 -5.72 18.03
N SER A 16 6.38 -4.94 16.97
CA SER A 16 7.26 -4.89 15.80
C SER A 16 8.64 -4.28 16.11
N ARG A 17 8.71 -3.33 17.05
CA ARG A 17 9.97 -2.73 17.54
C ARG A 17 10.70 -3.62 18.55
N THR A 18 10.00 -4.53 19.26
CA THR A 18 10.60 -5.44 20.25
C THR A 18 10.87 -6.86 19.72
N LYS A 19 10.46 -7.18 18.50
CA LYS A 19 10.75 -8.50 17.89
C LYS A 19 12.25 -8.67 17.66
N ASN A 20 12.74 -9.88 17.87
CA ASN A 20 14.10 -10.25 17.54
C ASN A 20 14.32 -10.10 16.01
N LEU A 21 15.15 -9.13 15.62
CA LEU A 21 15.47 -8.78 14.23
C LEU A 21 16.66 -9.58 13.66
N GLU A 22 17.13 -10.62 14.36
CA GLU A 22 18.19 -11.51 13.85
C GLU A 22 17.86 -12.08 12.48
N TRP A 23 16.58 -12.37 12.22
CA TRP A 23 16.15 -12.86 10.92
C TRP A 23 16.37 -11.82 9.82
N LEU A 24 16.07 -10.54 10.09
CA LEU A 24 16.21 -9.44 9.13
C LEU A 24 17.70 -9.18 8.83
N HIS A 25 18.52 -9.12 9.88
CA HIS A 25 19.99 -9.04 9.75
C HIS A 25 20.53 -10.18 8.88
N ARG A 26 20.13 -11.41 9.20
CA ARG A 26 20.56 -12.60 8.47
C ARG A 26 20.13 -12.57 7.00
N THR A 27 18.89 -12.17 6.73
CA THR A 27 18.36 -12.03 5.37
C THR A 27 19.16 -11.00 4.55
N ILE A 28 19.48 -9.85 5.14
CA ILE A 28 20.21 -8.78 4.44
C ILE A 28 21.66 -9.18 4.18
N GLU A 29 22.32 -9.81 5.16
CA GLU A 29 23.67 -10.35 4.98
C GLU A 29 23.70 -11.48 3.94
N LEU A 30 22.70 -12.36 3.93
CA LEU A 30 22.57 -13.43 2.93
C LEU A 30 22.40 -12.87 1.52
N LEU A 31 21.56 -11.84 1.35
CA LEU A 31 21.37 -11.14 0.07
C LEU A 31 22.63 -10.37 -0.36
N HIS A 32 23.37 -9.82 0.58
CA HIS A 32 24.64 -9.14 0.30
C HIS A 32 25.71 -10.13 -0.19
N GLN A 33 25.83 -11.27 0.46
CA GLN A 33 26.80 -12.32 0.13
C GLN A 33 26.41 -13.09 -1.13
N ASN A 34 25.12 -13.15 -1.45
CA ASN A 34 24.56 -13.95 -2.53
C ASN A 34 23.49 -13.13 -3.29
N PRO A 35 23.89 -12.08 -4.06
CA PRO A 35 22.95 -11.19 -4.74
C PRO A 35 22.01 -11.94 -5.71
N GLU A 36 22.43 -13.09 -6.21
CA GLU A 36 21.63 -13.97 -7.05
C GLU A 36 20.41 -14.57 -6.34
N ARG A 37 20.38 -14.63 -5.01
CA ARG A 37 19.24 -15.14 -4.23
C ARG A 37 17.99 -14.28 -4.36
N GLY A 38 18.15 -13.06 -4.83
CA GLY A 38 17.02 -12.22 -5.17
C GLY A 38 16.65 -12.23 -6.66
N ARG A 39 17.29 -13.02 -7.53
CA ARG A 39 16.92 -13.03 -8.95
C ARG A 39 15.43 -13.29 -9.14
N TYR A 40 14.76 -12.41 -9.90
CA TYR A 40 13.43 -12.69 -10.42
C TYR A 40 13.56 -13.52 -11.69
N GLU A 41 13.24 -14.81 -11.58
CA GLU A 41 13.46 -15.81 -12.64
C GLU A 41 12.82 -15.43 -13.99
N GLU A 42 11.74 -14.66 -14.00
CA GLU A 42 11.02 -14.29 -15.24
C GLU A 42 11.59 -13.08 -15.97
N SER A 43 12.30 -12.16 -15.30
CA SER A 43 12.82 -10.93 -15.94
C SER A 43 14.31 -10.97 -16.25
N GLY A 44 15.07 -11.87 -15.60
CA GLY A 44 16.52 -11.95 -15.76
C GLY A 44 17.31 -10.76 -15.20
N GLU A 45 16.65 -9.73 -14.66
CA GLU A 45 17.33 -8.60 -14.02
C GLU A 45 17.89 -9.02 -12.67
N LEU A 46 19.20 -8.79 -12.50
CA LEU A 46 19.86 -8.89 -11.20
C LEU A 46 19.41 -7.71 -10.35
N PHE A 47 19.06 -7.96 -9.08
CA PHE A 47 18.91 -6.87 -8.13
C PHE A 47 20.17 -6.00 -8.12
N THR A 48 19.97 -4.69 -8.14
CA THR A 48 21.05 -3.72 -8.25
C THR A 48 21.70 -3.48 -6.88
N ASN A 49 22.90 -2.88 -6.87
CA ASN A 49 23.52 -2.39 -5.63
C ASN A 49 22.60 -1.42 -4.85
N GLU A 50 21.63 -0.78 -5.53
CA GLU A 50 20.66 0.12 -4.91
C GLU A 50 19.69 -0.63 -4.01
N THR A 51 19.33 -1.86 -4.37
CA THR A 51 18.44 -2.71 -3.58
C THR A 51 19.10 -3.18 -2.27
N ILE A 52 20.39 -3.52 -2.32
CA ILE A 52 21.19 -3.86 -1.14
C ILE A 52 21.40 -2.61 -0.27
N ALA A 53 21.64 -1.45 -0.89
CA ALA A 53 21.74 -0.18 -0.17
C ALA A 53 20.42 0.19 0.53
N ALA A 54 19.28 -0.07 -0.11
CA ALA A 54 17.95 0.07 0.48
C ALA A 54 17.81 -0.77 1.75
N ALA A 55 18.21 -2.04 1.67
CA ALA A 55 18.14 -3.00 2.78
C ALA A 55 19.02 -2.59 3.96
N ARG A 56 20.23 -2.08 3.69
CA ARG A 56 21.11 -1.51 4.72
C ARG A 56 20.52 -0.25 5.34
N LYS A 57 19.93 0.64 4.53
CA LYS A 57 19.24 1.83 5.02
C LYS A 57 18.04 1.48 5.90
N LEU A 58 17.33 0.39 5.58
CA LEU A 58 16.28 -0.15 6.45
C LEU A 58 16.82 -0.59 7.82
N LEU A 59 17.92 -1.35 7.85
CA LEU A 59 18.55 -1.75 9.11
C LEU A 59 18.95 -0.54 9.94
N GLU A 60 19.65 0.42 9.34
CA GLU A 60 20.05 1.65 10.00
C GLU A 60 18.84 2.40 10.60
N LEU A 61 17.75 2.51 9.84
CA LEU A 61 16.52 3.16 10.29
C LEU A 61 15.84 2.40 11.44
N ILE A 62 15.88 1.07 11.44
CA ILE A 62 15.32 0.26 12.54
C ILE A 62 16.22 0.32 13.79
N GLU A 63 17.55 0.28 13.63
CA GLU A 63 18.53 0.30 14.71
C GLU A 63 18.67 1.67 15.39
N THR A 64 18.42 2.74 14.66
CA THR A 64 18.50 4.13 15.19
C THR A 64 17.30 4.52 16.06
N ALA A 65 16.36 3.60 16.31
CA ALA A 65 15.24 3.71 17.23
C ALA A 65 14.22 4.85 16.97
N GLN A 66 14.45 5.74 15.99
CA GLN A 66 13.56 6.87 15.66
C GLN A 66 13.38 7.15 14.15
N PRO A 67 13.01 6.17 13.32
CA PRO A 67 12.67 6.44 11.93
C PRO A 67 11.34 7.20 11.84
N ASN A 68 11.31 8.28 11.04
CA ASN A 68 10.09 9.06 10.80
C ASN A 68 9.27 8.48 9.62
N SER A 69 8.04 8.98 9.46
CA SER A 69 7.11 8.55 8.40
C SER A 69 7.65 8.76 6.99
N GLU A 70 8.43 9.83 6.75
CA GLU A 70 9.07 10.10 5.46
C GLU A 70 10.15 9.07 5.14
N ASP A 71 11.00 8.72 6.10
CA ASP A 71 12.05 7.71 5.96
C ASP A 71 11.46 6.34 5.62
N ILE A 72 10.40 5.95 6.32
CA ILE A 72 9.70 4.68 6.10
C ILE A 72 8.97 4.68 4.74
N SER A 73 8.39 5.81 4.33
CA SER A 73 7.78 5.97 3.00
C SER A 73 8.79 5.88 1.88
N ASN A 74 9.96 6.48 2.05
CA ASN A 74 11.05 6.40 1.09
C ASN A 74 11.57 4.97 0.93
N LEU A 75 11.70 4.24 2.03
CA LEU A 75 12.00 2.81 1.98
C LEU A 75 10.90 2.06 1.24
N TYR A 76 9.64 2.13 1.69
CA TYR A 76 8.53 1.45 1.02
C TYR A 76 8.48 1.70 -0.49
N ASN A 77 8.67 2.96 -0.91
CA ASN A 77 8.75 3.34 -2.31
C ASN A 77 9.86 2.63 -3.09
N LEU A 78 11.02 2.40 -2.45
CA LEU A 78 12.16 1.70 -3.01
C LEU A 78 11.93 0.18 -3.09
N PHE A 79 11.25 -0.41 -2.11
CA PHE A 79 11.08 -1.88 -2.02
C PHE A 79 9.86 -2.43 -2.75
N LYS A 80 8.78 -1.67 -2.89
CA LYS A 80 7.49 -2.18 -3.39
C LYS A 80 7.53 -2.70 -4.83
N PHE A 81 8.42 -2.18 -5.68
CA PHE A 81 8.61 -2.64 -7.07
C PHE A 81 9.05 -4.09 -7.13
N TYR A 82 9.63 -4.59 -6.05
CA TYR A 82 10.19 -5.91 -5.94
C TYR A 82 9.28 -6.89 -5.17
N LYS A 83 8.10 -6.45 -4.72
CA LYS A 83 7.11 -7.28 -3.99
C LYS A 83 6.55 -8.42 -4.84
N CYS A 84 6.54 -8.26 -6.16
CA CYS A 84 6.09 -9.30 -7.10
C CYS A 84 7.07 -10.48 -7.23
N ILE A 85 8.26 -10.38 -6.63
CA ILE A 85 9.26 -11.46 -6.58
C ILE A 85 8.85 -12.45 -5.49
N ARG A 86 8.02 -13.43 -5.87
CA ARG A 86 7.53 -14.48 -4.97
C ARG A 86 8.66 -15.45 -4.60
N ASN A 87 8.56 -16.04 -3.40
CA ASN A 87 9.41 -17.13 -2.90
C ASN A 87 10.90 -16.79 -2.69
N SER A 88 11.20 -15.61 -2.15
CA SER A 88 12.56 -15.28 -1.68
C SER A 88 12.51 -14.62 -0.31
N ASP A 89 13.64 -14.62 0.42
CA ASP A 89 13.78 -13.89 1.69
C ASP A 89 13.43 -12.39 1.55
N TRP A 90 13.46 -11.89 0.31
CA TRP A 90 13.03 -10.55 -0.07
C TRP A 90 11.54 -10.28 0.09
N TYR A 91 10.68 -11.26 -0.22
CA TYR A 91 9.24 -11.13 -0.04
C TYR A 91 8.90 -10.84 1.43
N HIS A 92 9.62 -11.50 2.36
CA HIS A 92 9.46 -11.28 3.79
C HIS A 92 9.92 -9.90 4.22
N LEU A 93 11.03 -9.40 3.65
CA LEU A 93 11.55 -8.07 3.92
C LEU A 93 10.63 -6.97 3.38
N CYS A 94 10.14 -7.09 2.14
CA CYS A 94 9.12 -6.19 1.58
C CYS A 94 7.84 -6.16 2.41
N SER A 95 7.36 -7.33 2.84
CA SER A 95 6.18 -7.43 3.70
C SER A 95 6.40 -6.77 5.07
N TYR A 96 7.60 -6.89 5.63
CA TYR A 96 7.96 -6.25 6.90
C TYR A 96 7.97 -4.71 6.80
N ILE A 97 8.53 -4.17 5.73
CA ILE A 97 8.56 -2.71 5.48
C ILE A 97 7.16 -2.18 5.17
N GLU A 98 6.36 -2.92 4.42
CA GLU A 98 4.96 -2.57 4.15
C GLU A 98 4.18 -2.43 5.46
N ASN A 99 4.30 -3.40 6.37
CA ASN A 99 3.69 -3.32 7.69
C ASN A 99 4.17 -2.08 8.47
N TRP A 100 5.47 -1.77 8.46
CA TRP A 100 6.02 -0.57 9.09
C TRP A 100 5.53 0.72 8.44
N HIS A 101 5.42 0.75 7.12
CA HIS A 101 4.90 1.88 6.34
C HIS A 101 3.46 2.20 6.74
N TRP A 102 2.62 1.17 6.85
CA TRP A 102 1.27 1.35 7.36
C TRP A 102 1.31 1.88 8.78
N VAL A 103 2.05 1.23 9.68
CA VAL A 103 2.18 1.59 11.10
C VAL A 103 2.73 3.01 11.33
N ALA A 104 3.61 3.53 10.48
CA ALA A 104 4.11 4.89 10.63
C ALA A 104 3.18 5.94 10.03
N ASN A 105 2.57 5.66 8.87
CA ASN A 105 1.77 6.65 8.12
C ASN A 105 0.28 6.67 8.47
N ILE A 106 -0.30 5.56 8.94
CA ILE A 106 -1.73 5.43 9.26
C ILE A 106 -2.02 5.49 10.77
N TRP A 107 -1.00 5.50 11.61
CA TRP A 107 -1.21 5.03 12.97
C TRP A 107 -0.52 5.89 14.03
N ASP A 108 0.59 6.57 13.73
CA ASP A 108 1.21 7.55 14.65
C ASP A 108 0.65 8.99 14.45
N ASP A 109 0.38 9.45 13.21
CA ASP A 109 -0.09 10.83 12.88
C ASP A 109 -1.26 10.88 11.86
N PHE A 110 -2.15 9.89 11.84
CA PHE A 110 -3.14 9.76 10.75
C PHE A 110 -4.26 10.79 10.78
N GLU A 111 -4.16 11.75 9.85
CA GLU A 111 -5.20 12.73 9.54
C GLU A 111 -6.20 12.21 8.47
N GLY A 112 -6.26 10.90 8.25
CA GLY A 112 -7.09 10.32 7.19
C GLY A 112 -6.43 10.31 5.82
N THR A 113 -5.23 10.86 5.63
CA THR A 113 -4.63 11.02 4.30
C THR A 113 -3.27 10.34 4.17
N LEU A 114 -3.10 9.51 3.15
CA LEU A 114 -1.82 8.93 2.74
C LEU A 114 -1.37 9.55 1.41
N LYS A 115 -0.15 10.10 1.38
CA LYS A 115 0.47 10.64 0.16
C LYS A 115 1.52 9.68 -0.37
N LEU A 116 1.37 9.30 -1.64
CA LEU A 116 2.19 8.29 -2.29
C LEU A 116 2.95 8.89 -3.48
N ASN A 117 4.27 8.98 -3.33
CA ASN A 117 5.19 9.39 -4.38
C ASN A 117 5.66 8.17 -5.16
N LEU A 118 4.74 7.47 -5.84
CA LEU A 118 5.02 6.10 -6.24
C LEU A 118 6.18 5.95 -7.24
N TRP A 119 6.33 6.93 -8.13
CA TRP A 119 7.26 6.91 -9.26
C TRP A 119 8.42 7.89 -9.10
N ASN A 120 8.65 8.37 -7.88
CA ASN A 120 9.73 9.31 -7.61
C ASN A 120 11.07 8.74 -8.08
N LYS A 121 11.84 9.55 -8.83
CA LYS A 121 13.14 9.18 -9.45
C LYS A 121 13.09 8.10 -10.52
N ALA A 122 11.90 7.64 -10.94
CA ALA A 122 11.76 6.72 -12.06
C ALA A 122 11.43 7.46 -13.36
N GLU A 123 12.04 7.06 -14.48
CA GLU A 123 11.82 7.65 -15.81
C GLU A 123 10.58 7.08 -16.50
N TYR A 124 9.40 7.23 -15.86
CA TYR A 124 8.12 6.83 -16.45
C TYR A 124 7.35 8.02 -16.99
N LYS A 125 6.70 7.82 -18.15
CA LYS A 125 5.63 8.72 -18.59
C LYS A 125 4.44 8.56 -17.66
N LEU A 126 4.05 9.65 -17.00
CA LEU A 126 2.98 9.64 -16.01
C LEU A 126 1.61 9.88 -16.66
N TYR A 127 0.58 9.28 -16.07
CA TYR A 127 -0.81 9.36 -16.53
C TYR A 127 -1.74 9.71 -15.38
N SER A 128 -2.84 10.38 -15.67
CA SER A 128 -3.91 10.64 -14.70
C SER A 128 -5.28 10.49 -15.36
N ILE A 129 -6.33 10.47 -14.55
CA ILE A 129 -7.71 10.52 -15.02
C ILE A 129 -8.07 11.94 -15.48
N VAL A 130 -9.02 12.09 -16.41
CA VAL A 130 -9.45 13.42 -16.87
C VAL A 130 -10.55 14.02 -15.99
N GLN A 131 -11.52 13.19 -15.60
CA GLN A 131 -12.74 13.63 -14.93
C GLN A 131 -12.94 12.88 -13.62
N PRO A 132 -13.48 13.55 -12.58
CA PRO A 132 -13.90 12.87 -11.37
C PRO A 132 -14.88 11.73 -11.65
N LEU A 133 -14.75 10.63 -10.91
CA LEU A 133 -15.68 9.51 -10.98
C LEU A 133 -15.93 8.89 -9.61
N ILE A 134 -17.11 8.31 -9.45
CA ILE A 134 -17.48 7.52 -8.28
C ILE A 134 -17.66 6.08 -8.72
N VAL A 135 -17.07 5.16 -7.97
CA VAL A 135 -17.16 3.73 -8.23
C VAL A 135 -17.36 2.94 -6.96
N GLU A 136 -18.08 1.83 -7.11
CA GLU A 136 -18.31 0.85 -6.07
C GLU A 136 -17.44 -0.38 -6.32
N GLY A 137 -16.90 -0.95 -5.24
CA GLY A 137 -16.36 -2.29 -5.20
C GLY A 137 -17.03 -3.09 -4.11
N LYS A 138 -17.59 -4.24 -4.49
CA LYS A 138 -18.27 -5.14 -3.58
C LYS A 138 -17.73 -6.56 -3.74
N PHE A 139 -17.28 -7.13 -2.64
CA PHE A 139 -16.89 -8.53 -2.54
C PHE A 139 -17.96 -9.27 -1.74
N VAL A 140 -18.78 -10.07 -2.42
CA VAL A 140 -19.73 -10.98 -1.77
C VAL A 140 -19.41 -12.38 -2.23
N ARG A 141 -19.13 -13.27 -1.27
CA ARG A 141 -19.00 -14.69 -1.53
C ARG A 141 -19.80 -15.45 -0.50
N GLN A 142 -20.82 -16.16 -0.98
CA GLN A 142 -21.56 -17.10 -0.16
C GLN A 142 -20.89 -18.47 -0.27
N SER A 143 -20.64 -19.10 0.87
CA SER A 143 -20.10 -20.46 0.91
C SER A 143 -20.86 -21.32 1.92
N SER A 144 -20.66 -22.64 1.88
CA SER A 144 -21.35 -23.55 2.80
C SER A 144 -20.87 -23.44 4.25
N SER A 145 -19.75 -22.76 4.51
CA SER A 145 -19.15 -22.67 5.85
C SER A 145 -19.06 -21.24 6.37
N ILE A 146 -18.58 -20.29 5.55
CA ILE A 146 -18.39 -18.91 5.96
C ILE A 146 -18.67 -17.97 4.80
N ASP A 147 -19.52 -16.98 5.05
CA ASP A 147 -19.78 -15.91 4.11
C ASP A 147 -18.72 -14.81 4.23
N SER A 148 -18.47 -14.13 3.11
CA SER A 148 -17.53 -13.01 3.01
C SER A 148 -18.26 -11.79 2.47
N TYR A 149 -18.04 -10.65 3.12
CA TYR A 149 -18.63 -9.38 2.74
C TYR A 149 -17.64 -8.22 2.89
N GLY A 150 -17.39 -7.50 1.79
CA GLY A 150 -16.71 -6.21 1.78
C GLY A 150 -17.37 -5.25 0.79
N HIS A 151 -17.52 -3.98 1.17
CA HIS A 151 -18.11 -2.96 0.32
C HIS A 151 -17.42 -1.61 0.55
N VAL A 152 -16.88 -1.06 -0.52
CA VAL A 152 -16.15 0.23 -0.52
C VAL A 152 -16.58 1.06 -1.72
N CYS A 153 -16.87 2.33 -1.49
CA CYS A 153 -17.07 3.33 -2.52
C CYS A 153 -15.86 4.26 -2.58
N LEU A 154 -15.38 4.49 -3.80
CA LEU A 154 -14.28 5.41 -4.06
C LEU A 154 -14.78 6.57 -4.92
N LYS A 155 -14.45 7.79 -4.51
CA LYS A 155 -14.47 8.97 -5.37
C LYS A 155 -13.05 9.29 -5.80
N ILE A 156 -12.78 9.29 -7.09
CA ILE A 156 -11.45 9.55 -7.64
C ILE A 156 -11.48 10.86 -8.41
N GLU A 157 -10.52 11.72 -8.14
CA GLU A 157 -10.43 13.06 -8.73
C GLU A 157 -9.01 13.30 -9.25
N PRO A 158 -8.84 13.92 -10.43
CA PRO A 158 -7.52 14.38 -10.84
C PRO A 158 -7.06 15.52 -9.94
N ILE A 159 -5.76 15.59 -9.67
CA ILE A 159 -5.16 16.72 -8.96
C ILE A 159 -4.24 17.47 -9.92
N ILE A 160 -4.50 18.77 -10.07
CA ILE A 160 -3.68 19.66 -10.88
C ILE A 160 -2.34 19.87 -10.15
N ALA A 161 -1.23 19.69 -10.87
CA ALA A 161 0.13 20.10 -10.46
C ALA A 161 0.82 19.29 -9.34
N ASN A 162 0.39 18.05 -9.05
CA ASN A 162 0.99 17.23 -7.99
C ASN A 162 1.60 15.93 -8.54
N SER A 163 2.88 15.65 -8.29
CA SER A 163 3.55 14.41 -8.70
C SER A 163 3.29 13.23 -7.75
N HIS A 164 2.12 13.17 -7.13
CA HIS A 164 1.76 12.15 -6.15
C HIS A 164 0.31 11.69 -6.24
N ILE A 165 0.04 10.52 -5.66
CA ILE A 165 -1.31 10.00 -5.41
C ILE A 165 -1.68 10.31 -3.96
N GLU A 166 -2.90 10.79 -3.73
CA GLU A 166 -3.47 10.96 -2.38
C GLU A 166 -4.54 9.88 -2.17
N ILE A 167 -4.44 9.11 -1.09
CA ILE A 167 -5.53 8.24 -0.63
C ILE A 167 -6.10 8.87 0.64
N VAL A 168 -7.40 9.16 0.64
CA VAL A 168 -8.06 9.94 1.68
C VAL A 168 -9.23 9.15 2.25
N TRP A 169 -9.21 8.90 3.55
CA TRP A 169 -10.34 8.45 4.33
C TRP A 169 -11.25 9.64 4.67
N GLN A 170 -12.52 9.56 4.25
CA GLN A 170 -13.50 10.62 4.49
C GLN A 170 -14.84 10.05 5.00
N ILE A 171 -14.81 8.92 5.69
CA ILE A 171 -15.98 8.35 6.36
C ILE A 171 -15.93 8.79 7.83
N ASP A 172 -16.92 9.59 8.24
CA ASP A 172 -17.02 10.11 9.60
C ASP A 172 -17.68 9.11 10.59
N ASP A 173 -18.35 8.07 10.07
CA ASP A 173 -19.16 7.13 10.83
C ASP A 173 -18.53 5.72 10.86
N GLU A 174 -18.14 5.26 12.05
CA GLU A 174 -17.55 3.94 12.27
C GLU A 174 -18.54 2.79 12.00
N GLU A 175 -19.86 3.05 11.98
CA GLU A 175 -20.87 2.04 11.66
C GLU A 175 -20.86 1.67 10.17
N ILE A 176 -20.33 2.55 9.30
CA ILE A 176 -20.23 2.30 7.86
C ILE A 176 -19.10 1.32 7.56
N ILE A 177 -17.91 1.56 8.13
CA ILE A 177 -16.73 0.70 8.03
C ILE A 177 -15.90 0.86 9.32
N PRO A 178 -15.51 -0.25 10.00
CA PRO A 178 -14.60 -0.21 11.15
C PRO A 178 -13.25 0.46 10.83
N LEU A 179 -12.79 1.37 11.70
CA LEU A 179 -11.55 2.13 11.50
C LEU A 179 -10.31 1.23 11.44
N GLU A 180 -10.33 0.07 12.09
CA GLU A 180 -9.24 -0.89 12.03
C GLU A 180 -8.98 -1.46 10.62
N TRP A 181 -9.92 -1.32 9.69
CA TRP A 181 -9.80 -1.87 8.32
C TRP A 181 -9.33 -0.85 7.28
N ILE A 182 -9.13 0.41 7.69
CA ILE A 182 -8.55 1.45 6.84
C ILE A 182 -7.24 1.00 6.16
N PRO A 183 -6.26 0.37 6.85
CA PRO A 183 -5.04 -0.08 6.18
C PRO A 183 -5.31 -1.10 5.09
N ALA A 184 -6.19 -2.08 5.34
CA ALA A 184 -6.53 -3.10 4.36
C ALA A 184 -7.18 -2.49 3.10
N ILE A 185 -8.02 -1.46 3.27
CA ILE A 185 -8.62 -0.72 2.16
C ILE A 185 -7.54 0.02 1.37
N PHE A 186 -6.66 0.74 2.05
CA PHE A 186 -5.58 1.49 1.40
C PHE A 186 -4.62 0.53 0.68
N GLU A 187 -4.27 -0.60 1.29
CA GLU A 187 -3.51 -1.69 0.66
C GLU A 187 -4.19 -2.21 -0.61
N GLY A 188 -5.50 -2.42 -0.58
CA GLY A 188 -6.26 -2.88 -1.73
C GLY A 188 -6.20 -1.90 -2.91
N ILE A 189 -6.25 -0.60 -2.62
CA ILE A 189 -6.07 0.47 -3.62
C ILE A 189 -4.65 0.44 -4.19
N ILE A 190 -3.64 0.38 -3.32
CA ILE A 190 -2.23 0.37 -3.73
C ILE A 190 -1.89 -0.88 -4.56
N ASP A 191 -2.31 -2.06 -4.11
CA ASP A 191 -2.16 -3.30 -4.88
C ASP A 191 -2.86 -3.18 -6.24
N GLY A 192 -4.03 -2.52 -6.28
CA GLY A 192 -4.74 -2.23 -7.51
C GLY A 192 -3.95 -1.32 -8.48
N ILE A 193 -3.27 -0.31 -7.95
CA ILE A 193 -2.41 0.59 -8.74
C ILE A 193 -1.24 -0.20 -9.35
N PHE A 194 -0.58 -1.06 -8.56
CA PHE A 194 0.53 -1.88 -9.03
C PHE A 194 0.10 -2.93 -10.05
N ASP A 195 -0.99 -3.66 -9.78
CA ASP A 195 -1.55 -4.62 -10.72
C ASP A 195 -1.79 -3.98 -12.09
N TYR A 196 -2.36 -2.77 -12.12
CA TYR A 196 -2.61 -2.06 -13.37
C TYR A 196 -1.31 -1.66 -14.07
N PHE A 197 -0.33 -1.12 -13.35
CA PHE A 197 0.98 -0.80 -13.89
C PHE A 197 1.65 -2.04 -14.50
N HIS A 198 1.68 -3.18 -13.80
CA HIS A 198 2.27 -4.41 -14.31
C HIS A 198 1.54 -4.97 -15.54
N GLN A 199 0.21 -4.78 -15.63
CA GLN A 199 -0.58 -5.27 -16.76
C GLN A 199 -0.49 -4.37 -18.00
N THR A 200 -0.27 -3.06 -17.83
CA THR A 200 -0.44 -2.07 -18.90
C THR A 200 0.78 -1.21 -19.17
N ASN A 201 1.77 -1.24 -18.28
CA ASN A 201 2.93 -0.34 -18.26
C ASN A 201 2.55 1.16 -18.17
N ILE A 202 1.38 1.47 -17.58
CA ILE A 202 0.88 2.84 -17.37
C ILE A 202 1.12 3.26 -15.92
N ALA A 203 2.00 4.25 -15.71
CA ALA A 203 2.31 4.79 -14.39
C ALA A 203 1.30 5.89 -14.00
N LEU A 204 0.29 5.52 -13.20
CA LEU A 204 -0.75 6.42 -12.73
C LEU A 204 -0.24 7.36 -11.64
N ASN A 205 -0.52 8.65 -11.74
CA ASN A 205 -0.11 9.66 -10.76
C ASN A 205 -1.10 10.85 -10.75
N SER A 206 -0.87 11.85 -9.90
CA SER A 206 -1.59 13.13 -9.89
C SER A 206 -3.10 12.97 -9.73
N MET A 207 -3.48 12.23 -8.69
CA MET A 207 -4.88 11.89 -8.45
C MET A 207 -5.16 11.67 -6.95
N ARG A 208 -6.38 12.01 -6.54
CA ARG A 208 -6.92 11.80 -5.21
C ARG A 208 -7.93 10.66 -5.25
N ILE A 209 -7.80 9.71 -4.35
CA ILE A 209 -8.68 8.55 -4.17
C ILE A 209 -9.31 8.70 -2.79
N ILE A 210 -10.58 9.07 -2.75
CA ILE A 210 -11.33 9.34 -1.52
C ILE A 210 -12.20 8.13 -1.23
N ILE A 211 -12.02 7.50 -0.07
CA ILE A 211 -12.94 6.52 0.50
C ILE A 211 -14.05 7.32 1.17
N ASN A 212 -15.21 7.39 0.53
CA ASN A 212 -16.29 8.30 0.94
C ASN A 212 -17.58 7.60 1.39
N ASP A 213 -17.71 6.29 1.13
CA ASP A 213 -18.88 5.50 1.52
C ASP A 213 -18.53 4.00 1.49
N GLY A 214 -19.44 3.18 2.00
CA GLY A 214 -19.34 1.73 2.01
C GLY A 214 -20.45 1.11 2.85
N SER A 215 -20.29 -0.15 3.22
CA SER A 215 -21.15 -0.73 4.25
C SER A 215 -20.48 -1.94 4.86
N TYR A 216 -20.99 -2.36 6.02
CA TYR A 216 -20.46 -3.43 6.85
C TYR A 216 -21.54 -4.41 7.27
N HIS A 217 -21.18 -5.69 7.38
CA HIS A 217 -22.01 -6.72 7.98
C HIS A 217 -21.33 -7.33 9.22
N PRO A 218 -21.98 -7.33 10.40
CA PRO A 218 -21.32 -7.65 11.67
C PRO A 218 -20.69 -9.04 11.77
N VAL A 219 -21.22 -10.00 11.02
CA VAL A 219 -20.81 -11.40 11.08
C VAL A 219 -19.96 -11.81 9.88
N ASP A 220 -20.27 -11.27 8.70
CA ASP A 220 -19.73 -11.78 7.43
C ASP A 220 -18.53 -10.97 6.93
N SER A 221 -18.34 -9.77 7.49
CA SER A 221 -17.26 -8.88 7.08
C SER A 221 -15.96 -9.16 7.83
N LYS A 222 -14.87 -9.17 7.06
CA LYS A 222 -13.50 -9.32 7.57
C LYS A 222 -12.58 -8.33 6.88
N GLU A 223 -11.51 -7.95 7.56
CA GLU A 223 -10.46 -7.07 7.05
C GLU A 223 -10.02 -7.40 5.60
N MET A 224 -9.74 -8.68 5.33
CA MET A 224 -9.29 -9.13 4.00
C MET A 224 -10.35 -8.92 2.91
N ASP A 225 -11.63 -9.03 3.23
CA ASP A 225 -12.73 -8.82 2.28
C ASP A 225 -12.78 -7.36 1.81
N TYR A 226 -12.38 -6.40 2.67
CA TYR A 226 -12.29 -4.99 2.33
C TYR A 226 -11.07 -4.64 1.49
N ARG A 227 -9.92 -5.31 1.70
CA ARG A 227 -8.78 -5.23 0.78
C ARG A 227 -9.18 -5.65 -0.64
N ILE A 228 -9.94 -6.75 -0.74
CA ILE A 228 -10.44 -7.25 -2.02
C ILE A 228 -11.48 -6.27 -2.60
N ALA A 229 -12.45 -5.81 -1.81
CA ALA A 229 -13.47 -4.87 -2.26
C ALA A 229 -12.86 -3.55 -2.77
N ALA A 230 -11.87 -3.00 -2.08
CA ALA A 230 -11.14 -1.80 -2.50
C ALA A 230 -10.41 -2.01 -3.83
N LYS A 231 -9.77 -3.18 -4.01
CA LYS A 231 -9.14 -3.57 -5.27
C LYS A 231 -10.15 -3.71 -6.41
N ILE A 232 -11.35 -4.23 -6.13
CA ILE A 232 -12.47 -4.29 -7.10
C ILE A 232 -12.94 -2.87 -7.45
N ALA A 233 -13.15 -2.01 -6.46
CA ALA A 233 -13.57 -0.62 -6.67
C ALA A 233 -12.57 0.11 -7.58
N TRP A 234 -11.28 -0.02 -7.27
CA TRP A 234 -10.21 0.54 -8.06
C TRP A 234 -10.20 0.02 -9.51
N ARG A 235 -10.31 -1.29 -9.73
CA ARG A 235 -10.39 -1.85 -11.09
C ARG A 235 -11.61 -1.32 -11.85
N ASN A 236 -12.75 -1.17 -11.18
CA ASN A 236 -13.94 -0.59 -11.77
C ASN A 236 -13.75 0.88 -12.16
N ALA A 237 -12.96 1.64 -11.40
CA ALA A 237 -12.59 3.00 -11.79
C ALA A 237 -11.79 3.02 -13.09
N LEU A 238 -10.76 2.18 -13.21
CA LEU A 238 -9.89 2.19 -14.39
C LEU A 238 -10.61 1.75 -15.67
N ILE A 239 -11.65 0.94 -15.56
CA ILE A 239 -12.52 0.58 -16.71
C ILE A 239 -13.35 1.78 -17.18
N LYS A 240 -13.77 2.65 -16.26
CA LYS A 240 -14.66 3.79 -16.55
C LYS A 240 -13.91 5.07 -16.84
N ALA A 241 -12.70 5.22 -16.31
CA ALA A 241 -11.93 6.43 -16.40
C ALA A 241 -11.30 6.60 -17.79
N GLU A 242 -11.36 7.82 -18.31
CA GLU A 242 -10.47 8.24 -19.39
C GLU A 242 -9.11 8.58 -18.77
N ILE A 243 -8.07 7.86 -19.21
CA ILE A 243 -6.69 8.00 -18.71
C ILE A 243 -5.84 8.66 -19.78
N ILE A 244 -5.22 9.80 -19.45
CA ILE A 244 -4.39 10.56 -20.38
C ILE A 244 -2.98 10.79 -19.82
N PRO A 245 -1.98 10.99 -20.69
CA PRO A 245 -0.68 11.49 -20.26
C PRO A 245 -0.78 12.81 -19.51
N ILE A 246 0.02 12.94 -18.46
CA ILE A 246 0.26 14.22 -17.81
C ILE A 246 1.28 14.97 -18.66
N ASN A 247 0.85 16.06 -19.28
CA ASN A 247 1.77 16.98 -19.96
C ASN A 247 2.41 17.86 -18.88
N ILE A 248 3.69 17.60 -18.59
CA ILE A 248 4.54 18.43 -17.71
C ILE A 248 5.07 19.60 -18.51
#